data_AF-A0A553RQ10-F1
#
_entry.id   AF-A0A553RQ10-F1
#
_cell.length_a   1.000
_cell.length_b   1.000
_cell.length_c   1.000
_cell.angle_alpha   90.00
_cell.angle_beta   90.00
_cell.angle_gamma   90.00
#
_symmetry.space_group_name_H-M   'P 1'
#
loop_
_entity.id
_entity.type
_entity.pdbx_description
1 polymer ?
#
loop_
_entity_poly.entity_id
_entity_poly.type
_entity_poly.pdbx_seq_one_letter_code
_entity_poly.pdbx_strand_id
1 'polypeptide(L)'
;MVSLCRFLMPVSPGYARLLQNEPLNPLRISVGGLPMLSSMTNTTDSRFRIKWKAIVAVASAVILVLVIYLQLLPFHPQPGGKHSSMVKPLDDGEEDHYNDTYPLSPPQRTPQGTRYRIGVIADLDTSSQGVQKLTWISYMLKGHLLVSQSGDSVAVEWDQEQLVLESHLAEKGRGMELSELVVFNGKLYSVDDRTGVVYNIEGLKAVPWVILPDGDGTVSKGQCLSGN
;
A
#
# COMPACT_ATOMS: atom_id res chain seq x y z
N MET A 1 -23.60 -14.78 57.39
CA MET A 1 -24.08 -13.41 57.62
C MET A 1 -23.94 -12.66 56.30
N VAL A 2 -24.91 -12.67 55.38
CA VAL A 2 -26.19 -11.92 55.36
C VAL A 2 -26.03 -10.46 55.78
N SER A 3 -26.18 -9.53 54.81
CA SER A 3 -27.16 -8.43 54.79
C SER A 3 -26.71 -7.35 53.78
N LEU A 4 -27.24 -7.26 52.55
CA LEU A 4 -28.52 -6.70 52.05
C LEU A 4 -28.60 -5.16 51.92
N CYS A 5 -29.05 -4.75 50.71
CA CYS A 5 -29.78 -3.52 50.31
C CYS A 5 -29.00 -2.19 50.26
N ARG A 6 -29.30 -1.21 49.38
CA ARG A 6 -30.36 -0.91 48.37
C ARG A 6 -29.81 0.25 47.50
N PHE A 7 -29.94 0.22 46.17
CA PHE A 7 -30.93 0.98 45.37
C PHE A 7 -31.12 2.47 45.74
N LEU A 8 -30.83 3.37 44.79
CA LEU A 8 -31.73 4.44 44.32
C LEU A 8 -31.09 5.27 43.18
N MET A 9 -31.71 5.21 41.99
CA MET A 9 -31.68 6.29 41.00
C MET A 9 -32.54 7.45 41.51
N PRO A 10 -32.31 8.68 41.01
CA PRO A 10 -33.38 9.62 40.79
C PRO A 10 -33.60 9.91 39.30
N VAL A 11 -34.88 9.89 38.93
CA VAL A 11 -35.48 10.39 37.69
C VAL A 11 -35.75 11.90 37.82
N SER A 12 -35.59 12.58 36.68
CA SER A 12 -36.06 13.89 36.18
C SER A 12 -37.01 14.79 37.03
N PRO A 13 -37.01 16.11 36.74
CA PRO A 13 -38.20 16.64 36.07
C PRO A 13 -37.88 17.55 34.87
N GLY A 14 -38.80 17.57 33.91
CA GLY A 14 -38.70 18.31 32.65
C GLY A 14 -38.98 19.80 32.75
N TYR A 15 -38.81 20.46 31.60
CA TYR A 15 -39.46 21.74 31.30
C TYR A 15 -39.96 21.73 29.85
N ALA A 16 -41.06 22.45 29.66
CA ALA A 16 -42.00 22.33 28.56
C ALA A 16 -41.74 23.35 27.43
N ARG A 17 -42.10 22.93 26.21
CA ARG A 17 -42.98 23.64 25.25
C ARG A 17 -42.77 25.15 25.06
N LEU A 18 -42.24 25.53 23.89
CA LEU A 18 -42.80 26.66 23.12
C LEU A 18 -43.01 26.23 21.67
N LEU A 19 -44.28 25.92 21.38
CA LEU A 19 -44.87 26.00 20.05
C LEU A 19 -45.14 27.47 19.75
N GLN A 20 -44.80 27.93 18.55
CA GLN A 20 -45.44 29.12 17.98
C GLN A 20 -45.77 28.84 16.52
N ASN A 21 -47.04 28.44 16.31
CA ASN A 21 -47.73 28.54 15.04
C ASN A 21 -48.26 29.97 14.92
N GLU A 22 -48.07 30.62 13.77
CA GLU A 22 -48.89 31.76 13.35
C GLU A 22 -49.59 31.43 12.01
N PRO A 23 -50.89 31.73 11.87
CA PRO A 23 -51.77 31.16 10.85
C PRO A 23 -51.92 31.99 9.57
N LEU A 24 -52.43 31.30 8.55
CA LEU A 24 -52.87 31.78 7.24
C LEU A 24 -54.02 32.81 7.35
N ASN A 25 -53.93 33.89 6.57
CA ASN A 25 -55.10 34.69 6.17
C ASN A 25 -55.47 34.39 4.70
N PRO A 26 -56.67 33.85 4.43
CA PRO A 26 -57.25 33.78 3.10
C PRO A 26 -58.33 34.86 2.88
N LEU A 27 -58.80 34.95 1.62
CA LEU A 27 -59.95 35.71 1.07
C LEU A 27 -59.60 37.08 0.46
N ARG A 28 -60.14 37.54 -0.69
CA ARG A 28 -60.92 36.97 -1.82
C ARG A 28 -60.96 38.06 -2.92
N ILE A 29 -60.74 37.64 -4.17
CA ILE A 29 -61.43 38.04 -5.42
C ILE A 29 -61.39 39.51 -5.88
N SER A 30 -60.83 39.74 -7.08
CA SER A 30 -61.52 40.51 -8.13
C SER A 30 -61.20 39.93 -9.51
N VAL A 31 -62.26 39.60 -10.24
CA VAL A 31 -62.29 39.12 -11.62
C VAL A 31 -62.34 40.35 -12.52
N GLY A 32 -61.46 40.47 -13.51
CA GLY A 32 -61.60 41.54 -14.49
C GLY A 32 -60.47 41.60 -15.52
N GLY A 33 -60.76 41.09 -16.71
CA GLY A 33 -60.20 41.60 -17.97
C GLY A 33 -58.85 41.03 -18.40
N LEU A 34 -58.89 40.10 -19.37
CA LEU A 34 -57.82 39.97 -20.34
C LEU A 34 -57.77 41.23 -21.21
N PRO A 35 -56.58 41.81 -21.45
CA PRO A 35 -56.32 42.42 -22.74
C PRO A 35 -55.18 41.71 -23.47
N MET A 36 -55.34 41.76 -24.78
CA MET A 36 -54.57 41.11 -25.83
C MET A 36 -53.05 41.26 -25.73
N LEU A 37 -52.37 40.21 -26.18
CA LEU A 37 -50.96 40.20 -26.52
C LEU A 37 -50.65 41.27 -27.58
N SER A 38 -50.07 42.38 -27.16
CA SER A 38 -49.38 43.32 -28.06
C SER A 38 -47.91 42.88 -28.19
N SER A 39 -47.55 42.51 -29.42
CA SER A 39 -46.19 42.17 -29.82
C SER A 39 -45.29 43.41 -29.71
N MET A 40 -44.39 43.44 -28.72
CA MET A 40 -43.29 44.40 -28.70
C MET A 40 -42.20 43.94 -29.67
N THR A 41 -42.05 44.67 -30.77
CA THR A 41 -40.89 44.57 -31.66
C THR A 41 -39.69 45.15 -30.92
N ASN A 42 -38.83 44.28 -30.40
CA ASN A 42 -37.51 44.67 -29.88
C ASN A 42 -36.63 45.12 -31.04
N THR A 43 -36.32 46.42 -31.10
CA THR A 43 -35.22 46.96 -31.89
C THR A 43 -33.91 46.59 -31.20
N THR A 44 -33.29 45.49 -31.63
CA THR A 44 -31.97 45.09 -31.14
C THR A 44 -30.89 46.03 -31.65
N ASP A 45 -30.35 46.87 -30.75
CA ASP A 45 -29.17 47.69 -30.95
C ASP A 45 -27.94 46.81 -31.25
N SER A 46 -27.15 47.19 -32.27
CA SER A 46 -26.12 46.37 -32.93
C SER A 46 -24.72 46.53 -32.32
N ARG A 47 -24.60 46.69 -31.00
CA ARG A 47 -23.29 46.99 -30.37
C ARG A 47 -22.74 45.92 -29.44
N PHE A 48 -23.46 44.82 -29.20
CA PHE A 48 -23.02 43.77 -28.26
C PHE A 48 -23.26 42.32 -28.75
N ARG A 49 -22.93 42.01 -30.00
CA ARG A 49 -23.00 40.62 -30.53
C ARG A 49 -21.70 39.79 -30.36
N ILE A 50 -20.71 40.32 -29.63
CA ILE A 50 -19.36 39.74 -29.57
C ILE A 50 -19.11 38.80 -28.38
N LYS A 51 -19.94 38.80 -27.33
CA LYS A 51 -19.60 38.02 -26.13
C LYS A 51 -19.68 36.51 -26.35
N TRP A 52 -20.74 35.99 -26.97
CA TRP A 52 -20.86 34.54 -27.15
C TRP A 52 -19.99 33.99 -28.28
N LYS A 53 -19.86 34.73 -29.40
CA LYS A 53 -18.98 34.34 -30.50
C LYS A 53 -17.49 34.35 -30.10
N ALA A 54 -17.06 35.31 -29.28
CA ALA A 54 -15.69 35.35 -28.76
C ALA A 54 -15.44 34.21 -27.76
N ILE A 55 -16.41 33.91 -26.88
CA ILE A 55 -16.31 32.77 -25.96
C ILE A 55 -16.20 31.46 -26.73
N VAL A 56 -17.03 31.26 -27.77
CA VAL A 56 -16.97 30.07 -28.62
C VAL A 56 -15.63 29.99 -29.35
N ALA A 57 -15.12 31.11 -29.87
CA ALA A 57 -13.82 31.15 -30.54
C ALA A 57 -12.68 30.79 -29.59
N VAL A 58 -12.64 31.37 -28.39
CA VAL A 58 -11.61 31.07 -27.37
C VAL A 58 -11.70 29.63 -26.89
N ALA A 59 -12.90 29.12 -26.62
CA ALA A 59 -13.10 27.72 -26.25
C ALA A 59 -12.63 26.77 -27.36
N SER A 60 -12.93 27.07 -28.63
CA SER A 60 -12.47 26.28 -29.77
C SER A 60 -10.95 26.30 -29.91
N ALA A 61 -10.30 27.45 -29.68
CA ALA A 61 -8.85 27.58 -29.71
C ALA A 61 -8.18 26.79 -28.56
N VAL A 62 -8.75 26.85 -27.36
CA VAL A 62 -8.25 26.09 -26.19
C VAL A 62 -8.38 24.59 -26.42
N ILE A 63 -9.51 24.12 -26.97
CA ILE A 63 -9.70 22.71 -27.33
C ILE A 63 -8.69 22.29 -28.40
N LEU A 64 -8.46 23.12 -29.41
CA LEU A 64 -7.52 22.82 -30.48
C LEU A 64 -6.07 22.74 -29.96
N VAL A 65 -5.67 23.65 -29.07
CA VAL A 65 -4.37 23.60 -28.38
C VAL A 65 -4.26 22.35 -27.50
N LEU A 66 -5.33 21.98 -26.78
CA LEU A 66 -5.35 20.76 -25.98
C LEU A 66 -5.20 19.51 -26.85
N VAL A 67 -5.88 19.44 -28.01
CA VAL A 67 -5.75 18.32 -28.96
C VAL A 67 -4.34 18.24 -29.52
N ILE A 68 -3.75 19.36 -29.92
CA ILE A 68 -2.36 19.42 -30.40
C ILE A 68 -1.38 19.00 -29.29
N TYR A 69 -1.59 19.47 -28.06
CA TYR A 69 -0.80 19.07 -26.90
C TYR A 69 -0.91 17.56 -26.65
N LEU A 70 -2.11 16.97 -26.72
CA LEU A 70 -2.32 15.54 -26.60
C LEU A 70 -1.70 14.73 -27.75
N GLN A 71 -1.59 15.31 -28.95
CA GLN A 71 -0.91 14.72 -30.11
C GLN A 71 0.63 14.83 -30.04
N LEU A 72 1.17 15.82 -29.31
CA LEU A 72 2.61 15.98 -29.06
C LEU A 72 3.10 15.25 -27.80
N LEU A 73 2.21 14.83 -26.90
CA LEU A 73 2.56 13.86 -25.87
C LEU A 73 2.94 12.54 -26.56
N PRO A 74 4.06 11.89 -26.21
CA PRO A 74 4.42 10.59 -26.76
C PRO A 74 3.52 9.50 -26.12
N PHE A 75 2.23 9.52 -26.45
CA PHE A 75 1.35 8.40 -26.24
C PHE A 75 1.40 7.54 -27.50
N HIS A 76 2.34 6.59 -27.49
CA HIS A 76 2.28 5.46 -28.40
C HIS A 76 1.00 4.67 -28.07
N PRO A 77 -0.01 4.62 -28.97
CA PRO A 77 -1.18 3.81 -28.72
C PRO A 77 -0.74 2.35 -28.76
N GLN A 78 -0.82 1.64 -27.63
CA GLN A 78 -0.87 0.19 -27.69
C GLN A 78 -2.15 -0.20 -28.46
N PRO A 79 -2.07 -0.96 -29.56
CA PRO A 79 -3.25 -1.45 -30.22
C PRO A 79 -3.96 -2.44 -29.30
N GLY A 80 -5.20 -2.09 -28.92
CA GLY A 80 -6.11 -2.98 -28.21
C GLY A 80 -6.23 -4.32 -28.92
N GLY A 81 -6.01 -5.38 -28.15
CA GLY A 81 -6.06 -6.76 -28.61
C GLY A 81 -7.40 -7.09 -29.27
N LYS A 82 -7.34 -7.43 -30.56
CA LYS A 82 -8.33 -8.32 -31.14
C LYS A 82 -8.00 -9.71 -30.59
N HIS A 83 -8.95 -10.32 -29.87
CA HIS A 83 -8.94 -11.74 -29.59
C HIS A 83 -9.01 -12.49 -30.92
N SER A 84 -7.84 -12.82 -31.46
CA SER A 84 -7.67 -13.86 -32.46
C SER A 84 -6.58 -14.76 -31.90
N SER A 85 -6.93 -16.00 -31.63
CA SER A 85 -6.01 -17.04 -31.20
C SER A 85 -5.00 -17.31 -32.31
N MET A 86 -3.97 -16.48 -32.38
CA MET A 86 -2.79 -16.74 -33.17
C MET A 86 -1.67 -16.96 -32.17
N VAL A 87 -1.59 -18.20 -31.71
CA VAL A 87 -0.43 -18.75 -31.03
C VAL A 87 0.75 -18.55 -31.99
N LYS A 88 1.52 -17.49 -31.77
CA LYS A 88 2.92 -17.49 -32.20
C LYS A 88 3.65 -18.31 -31.15
N PRO A 89 4.33 -19.40 -31.51
CA PRO A 89 5.30 -20.02 -30.61
C PRO A 89 6.44 -19.01 -30.49
N LEU A 90 6.42 -18.21 -29.42
CA LEU A 90 7.59 -17.50 -28.97
C LEU A 90 8.32 -18.47 -28.05
N ASP A 91 9.40 -19.00 -28.59
CA ASP A 91 10.56 -19.54 -27.88
C ASP A 91 10.27 -20.65 -26.85
N ASP A 92 10.43 -21.89 -27.31
CA ASP A 92 10.71 -23.03 -26.45
C ASP A 92 12.00 -22.76 -25.63
N GLY A 93 11.87 -22.64 -24.30
CA GLY A 93 12.88 -23.18 -23.39
C GLY A 93 13.83 -22.23 -22.65
N GLU A 94 13.39 -21.08 -22.13
CA GLU A 94 13.80 -20.78 -20.76
C GLU A 94 12.73 -21.38 -19.84
N GLU A 95 12.88 -22.66 -19.52
CA GLU A 95 12.35 -23.13 -18.25
C GLU A 95 12.94 -22.19 -17.18
N ASP A 96 12.09 -21.46 -16.46
CA ASP A 96 12.48 -20.66 -15.29
C ASP A 96 12.97 -21.65 -14.22
N HIS A 97 14.19 -22.14 -14.42
CA HIS A 97 14.75 -23.25 -13.69
C HIS A 97 15.01 -22.78 -12.27
N TYR A 98 14.52 -23.55 -11.31
CA TYR A 98 14.85 -23.35 -9.92
C TYR A 98 16.38 -23.33 -9.73
N ASN A 99 16.89 -22.24 -9.19
CA ASN A 99 18.30 -22.11 -8.84
C ASN A 99 18.54 -22.81 -7.49
N ASP A 100 19.13 -23.99 -7.56
CA ASP A 100 19.44 -24.86 -6.43
C ASP A 100 20.75 -24.51 -5.69
N THR A 101 21.36 -23.36 -6.01
CA THR A 101 22.60 -22.89 -5.35
C THR A 101 22.42 -22.78 -3.84
N TYR A 102 23.09 -23.68 -3.12
CA TYR A 102 23.17 -23.66 -1.67
C TYR A 102 24.50 -24.24 -1.17
N PRO A 103 25.19 -23.59 -0.21
CA PRO A 103 24.96 -22.23 0.28
C PRO A 103 25.22 -21.15 -0.80
N LEU A 104 24.78 -19.92 -0.57
CA LEU A 104 25.00 -18.80 -1.51
C LEU A 104 26.48 -18.49 -1.78
N SER A 105 27.32 -18.70 -0.77
CA SER A 105 28.77 -18.55 -0.88
C SER A 105 29.42 -19.94 -0.87
N PRO A 106 30.28 -20.26 -1.85
CA PRO A 106 30.98 -21.54 -1.87
C PRO A 106 31.76 -21.79 -0.56
N PRO A 107 31.66 -22.99 0.03
CA PRO A 107 32.46 -23.35 1.20
C PRO A 107 33.97 -23.25 0.93
N GLN A 108 34.74 -22.75 1.89
CA GLN A 108 36.19 -22.59 1.78
C GLN A 108 36.91 -23.72 2.52
N ARG A 109 37.82 -24.42 1.85
CA ARG A 109 38.66 -25.46 2.49
C ARG A 109 39.90 -24.82 3.11
N THR A 110 40.19 -25.16 4.37
CA THR A 110 41.36 -24.68 5.11
C THR A 110 42.12 -25.86 5.72
N PRO A 111 43.38 -25.67 6.15
CA PRO A 111 44.11 -26.70 6.89
C PRO A 111 43.42 -27.15 8.19
N GLN A 112 42.54 -26.33 8.75
CA GLN A 112 41.82 -26.61 9.99
C GLN A 112 40.46 -27.30 9.74
N GLY A 113 39.89 -27.18 8.53
CA GLY A 113 38.55 -27.69 8.27
C GLY A 113 37.85 -27.09 7.05
N THR A 114 36.52 -27.03 7.11
CA THR A 114 35.69 -26.36 6.11
C THR A 114 35.01 -25.14 6.72
N ARG A 115 35.20 -23.99 6.09
CA ARG A 115 34.68 -22.70 6.53
C ARG A 115 33.48 -22.28 5.69
N TYR A 116 32.37 -21.97 6.34
CA TYR A 116 31.10 -21.58 5.74
C TYR A 116 30.79 -20.13 6.08
N ARG A 117 30.24 -19.38 5.13
CA ARG A 117 29.67 -18.06 5.41
C ARG A 117 28.32 -18.24 6.10
N ILE A 118 28.12 -17.55 7.22
CA ILE A 118 26.86 -17.58 7.96
C ILE A 118 26.29 -16.18 8.12
N GLY A 119 24.97 -16.11 8.32
CA GLY A 119 24.26 -14.90 8.71
C GLY A 119 23.27 -15.23 9.80
N VAL A 120 23.06 -14.28 10.71
CA VAL A 120 21.97 -14.31 11.69
C VAL A 120 21.21 -13.00 11.60
N ILE A 121 19.90 -13.06 11.84
CA ILE A 121 19.01 -11.91 11.74
C ILE A 121 18.28 -11.71 13.07
N ALA A 122 18.03 -10.45 13.42
CA ALA A 122 17.44 -10.09 14.70
C ALA A 122 15.93 -9.84 14.56
N ASP A 123 15.18 -10.45 15.46
CA ASP A 123 13.86 -9.98 15.85
C ASP A 123 14.01 -9.08 17.08
N LEU A 124 13.60 -7.82 16.95
CA LEU A 124 13.67 -6.82 18.03
C LEU A 124 12.31 -6.64 18.72
N ASP A 125 11.30 -7.43 18.35
CA ASP A 125 9.91 -7.26 18.72
C ASP A 125 9.48 -5.79 18.51
N THR A 126 8.79 -5.20 19.48
CA THR A 126 8.37 -3.80 19.48
C THR A 126 9.53 -2.79 19.49
N SER A 127 10.76 -3.24 19.76
CA SER A 127 11.96 -2.39 19.74
C SER A 127 12.54 -2.21 18.34
N SER A 128 11.90 -2.78 17.31
CA SER A 128 12.27 -2.56 15.91
C SER A 128 11.97 -1.14 15.43
N GLN A 129 11.18 -0.35 16.15
CA GLN A 129 10.88 1.03 15.75
C GLN A 129 12.15 1.90 15.76
N GLY A 130 12.52 2.42 14.59
CA GLY A 130 13.68 3.28 14.42
C GLY A 130 13.49 4.70 14.94
N VAL A 131 14.58 5.48 14.95
CA VAL A 131 14.57 6.90 15.36
C VAL A 131 13.71 7.74 14.42
N GLN A 132 13.67 7.38 13.13
CA GLN A 132 12.86 8.04 12.13
C GLN A 132 11.40 7.60 12.21
N LYS A 133 10.48 8.55 11.99
CA LYS A 133 9.05 8.28 12.03
C LYS A 133 8.65 7.32 10.91
N LEU A 134 7.82 6.32 11.22
CA LEU A 134 7.37 5.28 10.29
C LEU A 134 8.54 4.49 9.66
N THR A 135 9.57 4.23 10.46
CA THR A 135 10.70 3.39 10.07
C THR A 135 10.86 2.30 11.11
N TRP A 136 10.99 1.06 10.64
CA TRP A 136 11.31 -0.10 11.45
C TRP A 136 12.61 -0.71 10.95
N ILE A 137 13.38 -1.30 11.86
CA ILE A 137 14.71 -1.80 11.61
C ILE A 137 14.88 -3.22 12.16
N SER A 138 15.74 -3.99 11.51
CA SER A 138 16.30 -5.23 12.01
C SER A 138 17.81 -5.21 11.79
N TYR A 139 18.54 -6.05 12.52
CA TYR A 139 19.97 -6.19 12.37
C TYR A 139 20.32 -7.55 11.78
N MET A 140 21.31 -7.56 10.89
CA MET A 140 21.93 -8.79 10.40
C MET A 140 23.41 -8.79 10.74
N LEU A 141 23.87 -9.86 11.39
CA LEU A 141 25.28 -10.13 11.60
C LEU A 141 25.73 -11.21 10.63
N LYS A 142 26.90 -11.01 10.04
CA LYS A 142 27.56 -12.01 9.19
C LYS A 142 28.80 -12.52 9.89
N GLY A 143 29.17 -13.75 9.55
CA GLY A 143 30.33 -14.39 10.15
C GLY A 143 30.76 -15.61 9.37
N HIS A 144 31.60 -16.42 10.00
CA HIS A 144 32.06 -17.68 9.47
C HIS A 144 31.93 -18.77 10.52
N LEU A 145 31.47 -19.93 10.06
CA LEU A 145 31.45 -21.17 10.83
C LEU A 145 32.54 -22.08 10.29
N LEU A 146 33.48 -22.49 11.14
CA LEU A 146 34.54 -23.44 10.81
C LEU A 146 34.21 -24.80 11.43
N VAL A 147 33.98 -25.80 10.57
CA VAL A 147 33.87 -27.20 10.99
C VAL A 147 35.23 -27.85 10.85
N SER A 148 35.76 -28.40 11.94
CA SER A 148 37.05 -29.12 11.95
C SER A 148 37.09 -30.29 10.95
N GLN A 149 38.30 -30.67 10.50
CA GLN A 149 38.46 -31.84 9.62
C GLN A 149 37.97 -33.15 10.25
N SER A 150 38.13 -33.30 11.58
CA SER A 150 37.63 -34.42 12.38
C SER A 150 36.11 -34.44 12.51
N GLY A 151 35.45 -33.29 12.37
CA GLY A 151 34.00 -33.14 12.54
C GLY A 151 33.53 -33.12 14.00
N ASP A 152 34.45 -33.03 14.96
CA ASP A 152 34.17 -33.07 16.40
C ASP A 152 34.05 -31.68 17.05
N SER A 153 34.44 -30.63 16.32
CA SER A 153 34.44 -29.26 16.81
C SER A 153 34.00 -28.25 15.75
N VAL A 154 33.34 -27.20 16.23
CA VAL A 154 32.86 -26.06 15.44
C VAL A 154 33.32 -24.78 16.12
N ALA A 155 33.83 -23.83 15.33
CA ALA A 155 34.18 -22.49 15.78
C ALA A 155 33.39 -21.45 14.99
N VAL A 156 33.03 -20.34 15.63
CA VAL A 156 32.30 -19.23 15.02
C VAL A 156 33.10 -17.94 15.17
N GLU A 157 33.25 -17.21 14.07
CA GLU A 157 33.86 -15.90 14.02
C GLU A 157 32.87 -14.91 13.41
N TRP A 158 32.63 -13.78 14.08
CA TRP A 158 31.74 -12.73 13.59
C TRP A 158 32.53 -11.63 12.88
N ASP A 159 31.93 -11.06 11.84
CA ASP A 159 32.44 -9.85 11.23
C ASP A 159 32.25 -8.66 12.20
N GLN A 160 33.07 -7.62 12.02
CA GLN A 160 32.94 -6.40 12.83
C GLN A 160 31.74 -5.54 12.42
N GLU A 161 31.30 -5.66 11.17
CA GLU A 161 30.21 -4.87 10.61
C GLU A 161 28.85 -5.51 10.91
N GLN A 162 27.98 -4.75 11.57
CA GLN A 162 26.57 -5.06 11.74
C GLN A 162 25.76 -4.34 10.67
N LEU A 163 24.94 -5.09 9.94
CA LEU A 163 24.09 -4.54 8.90
C LEU A 163 22.76 -4.10 9.51
N VAL A 164 22.29 -2.91 9.14
CA VAL A 164 20.97 -2.41 9.51
C VAL A 164 20.06 -2.55 8.29
N LEU A 165 18.99 -3.33 8.45
CA LEU A 165 17.94 -3.49 7.46
C LEU A 165 16.78 -2.60 7.87
N GLU A 166 16.28 -1.78 6.94
CA GLU A 166 15.22 -0.81 7.24
C GLU A 166 14.02 -1.00 6.31
N SER A 167 12.82 -0.77 6.84
CA SER A 167 11.60 -0.68 6.05
C SER A 167 10.65 0.38 6.63
N HIS A 168 9.78 0.90 5.77
CA HIS A 168 8.68 1.79 6.15
C HIS A 168 7.33 1.07 6.13
N LEU A 169 7.32 -0.23 5.87
CA LEU A 169 6.14 -1.06 5.88
C LEU A 169 5.90 -1.61 7.29
N ALA A 170 4.66 -1.53 7.75
CA ALA A 170 4.25 -2.02 9.05
C ALA A 170 2.75 -2.34 9.08
N GLU A 171 2.37 -3.29 9.93
CA GLU A 171 0.99 -3.56 10.30
C GLU A 171 0.78 -3.14 11.75
N LYS A 172 -0.24 -2.31 12.02
CA LYS A 172 -0.59 -1.82 13.37
C LYS A 172 0.61 -1.18 14.11
N GLY A 173 1.49 -0.52 13.36
CA GLY A 173 2.64 0.18 13.90
C GLY A 173 3.84 -0.70 14.25
N ARG A 174 3.86 -1.96 13.79
CA ARG A 174 4.95 -2.92 13.97
C ARG A 174 5.41 -3.47 12.62
N GLY A 175 6.70 -3.66 12.45
CA GLY A 175 7.30 -4.20 11.24
C GLY A 175 8.78 -4.53 11.46
N MET A 176 9.40 -5.19 10.48
CA MET A 176 10.79 -5.67 10.56
C MET A 176 11.06 -6.58 11.77
N GLU A 177 10.06 -7.36 12.19
CA GLU A 177 10.22 -8.40 13.21
C GLU A 177 10.54 -9.70 12.49
N LEU A 178 11.82 -9.84 12.16
CA LEU A 178 12.31 -10.84 11.22
C LEU A 178 12.59 -12.17 11.92
N SER A 179 11.73 -13.15 11.71
CA SER A 179 11.72 -14.39 12.51
C SER A 179 12.46 -15.57 11.88
N GLU A 180 12.95 -15.46 10.64
CA GLU A 180 13.72 -16.52 9.96
C GLU A 180 14.68 -15.95 8.90
N LEU A 181 15.74 -16.69 8.56
CA LEU A 181 16.67 -16.37 7.49
C LEU A 181 16.99 -17.62 6.64
N VAL A 182 16.55 -17.64 5.39
CA VAL A 182 16.65 -18.82 4.52
C VAL A 182 17.20 -18.48 3.14
N VAL A 183 17.89 -19.44 2.54
CA VAL A 183 18.29 -19.38 1.12
C VAL A 183 17.26 -20.13 0.30
N PHE A 184 16.67 -19.46 -0.69
CA PHE A 184 15.70 -20.04 -1.61
C PHE A 184 15.94 -19.50 -3.02
N ASN A 185 15.92 -20.36 -4.03
CA ASN A 185 16.10 -19.97 -5.44
C ASN A 185 17.33 -19.06 -5.67
N GLY A 186 18.47 -19.42 -5.06
CA GLY A 186 19.73 -18.67 -5.14
C GLY A 186 19.71 -17.27 -4.50
N LYS A 187 18.73 -16.95 -3.64
CA LYS A 187 18.59 -15.66 -2.97
C LYS A 187 18.40 -15.82 -1.47
N LEU A 188 18.69 -14.77 -0.71
CA LEU A 188 18.54 -14.74 0.75
C LEU A 188 17.21 -14.09 1.11
N TYR A 189 16.41 -14.75 1.92
CA TYR A 189 15.10 -14.27 2.32
C TYR A 189 14.94 -14.24 3.83
N SER A 190 14.16 -13.28 4.29
CA SER A 190 13.63 -13.23 5.65
C SER A 190 12.15 -12.84 5.60
N VAL A 191 11.44 -13.01 6.69
CA VAL A 191 9.99 -12.77 6.76
C VAL A 191 9.67 -12.00 8.04
N ASP A 192 8.88 -10.95 7.88
CA ASP A 192 8.35 -10.14 8.97
C ASP A 192 7.03 -10.76 9.48
N ASP A 193 7.03 -11.25 10.71
CA ASP A 193 5.88 -11.96 11.30
C ASP A 193 4.69 -11.05 11.65
N ARG A 194 4.88 -9.73 11.52
CA ARG A 194 3.84 -8.72 11.73
C ARG A 194 3.06 -8.45 10.47
N THR A 195 3.77 -8.22 9.38
CA THR A 195 3.18 -7.88 8.08
C THR A 195 2.93 -9.09 7.21
N GLY A 196 3.56 -10.22 7.51
CA GLY A 196 3.59 -11.42 6.67
C GLY A 196 4.44 -11.24 5.41
N VAL A 197 5.23 -10.18 5.31
CA VAL A 197 6.01 -9.88 4.10
C VAL A 197 7.32 -10.64 4.12
N VAL A 198 7.56 -11.37 3.03
CA VAL A 198 8.86 -11.98 2.74
C VAL A 198 9.72 -10.96 2.01
N TYR A 199 10.89 -10.68 2.56
CA TYR A 199 11.88 -9.76 2.02
C TYR A 199 13.05 -10.53 1.42
N ASN A 200 13.42 -10.18 0.19
CA ASN A 200 14.71 -10.53 -0.39
C ASN A 200 15.78 -9.59 0.20
N ILE A 201 16.82 -10.16 0.81
CA ILE A 201 17.89 -9.42 1.46
C ILE A 201 19.07 -9.26 0.48
N GLU A 202 19.21 -8.06 -0.07
CA GLU A 202 20.24 -7.71 -1.04
C GLU A 202 21.20 -6.67 -0.46
N GLY A 203 22.34 -7.13 0.05
CA GLY A 203 23.33 -6.26 0.70
C GLY A 203 22.77 -5.65 1.99
N LEU A 204 22.43 -4.36 1.95
CA LEU A 204 21.83 -3.59 3.06
C LEU A 204 20.32 -3.37 2.86
N LYS A 205 19.72 -3.93 1.82
CA LYS A 205 18.32 -3.68 1.45
C LYS A 205 17.44 -4.88 1.80
N ALA A 206 16.30 -4.60 2.43
CA ALA A 206 15.20 -5.53 2.53
C ALA A 206 14.17 -5.19 1.45
N VAL A 207 14.11 -5.98 0.38
CA VAL A 207 13.22 -5.74 -0.77
C VAL A 207 11.98 -6.61 -0.64
N PRO A 208 10.76 -6.03 -0.46
CA PRO A 208 9.53 -6.82 -0.40
C PRO A 208 9.37 -7.70 -1.65
N TRP A 209 9.06 -8.97 -1.46
CA TRP A 209 8.87 -9.93 -2.55
C TRP A 209 7.44 -10.46 -2.62
N VAL A 210 6.96 -11.09 -1.54
CA VAL A 210 5.59 -11.61 -1.43
C VAL A 210 5.00 -11.25 -0.07
N ILE A 211 3.68 -11.18 0.02
CA ILE A 211 2.95 -11.00 1.28
C ILE A 211 2.11 -12.23 1.57
N LEU A 212 2.22 -12.73 2.79
CA LEU A 212 1.53 -13.92 3.28
C LEU A 212 0.41 -13.48 4.22
N PRO A 213 -0.86 -13.52 3.78
CA PRO A 213 -2.00 -13.37 4.69
C PRO A 213 -2.06 -14.54 5.69
N ASP A 214 -2.63 -14.29 6.86
CA ASP A 214 -2.73 -15.27 7.94
C ASP A 214 -3.71 -16.42 7.59
N GLY A 215 -3.48 -17.59 8.19
CA GLY A 215 -4.38 -18.76 8.06
C GLY A 215 -4.44 -19.35 6.65
N ASP A 216 -5.65 -19.48 6.09
CA ASP A 216 -5.89 -20.00 4.73
C ASP A 216 -5.77 -18.94 3.63
N GLY A 217 -5.35 -17.73 4.02
CA GLY A 217 -5.18 -16.57 3.15
C GLY A 217 -6.42 -15.69 2.98
N THR A 218 -7.51 -15.98 3.70
CA THR A 218 -8.70 -15.11 3.74
C THR A 218 -8.67 -14.08 4.87
N VAL A 219 -7.70 -14.20 5.80
CA VAL A 219 -7.55 -13.29 6.94
C VAL A 219 -6.75 -12.05 6.52
N SER A 220 -7.26 -10.86 6.84
CA SER A 220 -6.66 -9.57 6.42
C SER A 220 -5.39 -9.17 7.18
N LYS A 221 -4.96 -9.99 8.14
CA LYS A 221 -3.76 -9.79 8.95
C LYS A 221 -2.60 -10.54 8.28
N GLY A 222 -1.37 -10.05 8.45
CA GLY A 222 -0.17 -10.81 8.06
C GLY A 222 -0.01 -12.13 8.83
N GLN A 223 0.57 -13.12 8.18
CA GLN A 223 0.94 -14.41 8.74
C GLN A 223 1.93 -14.21 9.91
N CYS A 224 1.58 -14.73 11.08
CA CYS A 224 2.48 -14.80 12.22
C CYS A 224 3.23 -16.13 12.18
N LEU A 225 4.56 -16.06 12.15
CA LEU A 225 5.44 -17.22 12.15
C LEU A 225 6.12 -17.35 13.52
N SER A 226 5.31 -17.42 14.57
CA SER A 226 5.82 -17.74 15.90
C SER A 226 5.96 -19.26 16.02
N GLY A 227 7.17 -19.73 16.34
CA GLY A 227 7.39 -21.12 16.72
C GLY A 227 6.61 -21.43 17.99
N ASN A 228 5.63 -22.33 17.88
CA ASN A 228 5.03 -23.01 19.04
C ASN A 228 6.03 -24.01 19.64
#